data_AF-A0A926TDC9-F1
#
_entry.id   AF-A0A926TDC9-F1
#
_cell.length_a   1.000
_cell.length_b   1.000
_cell.length_c   1.000
_cell.angle_alpha   90.00
_cell.angle_beta   90.00
_cell.angle_gamma   90.00
#
_symmetry.space_group_name_H-M   'P 1'
#
loop_
_entity.id
_entity.type
_entity.pdbx_description
1 polymer ?
#
loop_
_entity_poly.entity_id
_entity_poly.type
_entity_poly.pdbx_seq_one_letter_code
_entity_poly.pdbx_strand_id
1 'polypeptide(L)'
;GSLKSLLGLAAPATGGVSIGAYVSVAITQAGVAGVSTYAIGQVTKAYLANGASWGPDGPKAVVTRILASLDEASILSRVKDELRAKIDLNRRPTKAVEPD
;
A
#
# COMPACT_ATOMS: atom_id res chain seq x y z
N GLY A 1 28.41 33.43 4.53
CA GLY A 1 27.88 32.82 3.28
C GLY A 1 27.82 31.31 3.32
N SER A 2 28.88 30.61 3.77
CA SER A 2 29.03 29.16 3.59
C SER A 2 28.04 28.28 4.37
N LEU A 3 27.85 28.49 5.68
CA LEU A 3 27.06 27.58 6.50
C LEU A 3 25.55 27.60 6.18
N LYS A 4 24.99 28.78 5.89
CA LYS A 4 23.57 28.92 5.47
C LYS A 4 23.32 28.29 4.09
N SER A 5 24.31 28.36 3.19
CA SER A 5 24.23 27.71 1.88
C SER A 5 24.37 26.19 2.00
N LEU A 6 25.30 25.71 2.84
CA LEU A 6 25.47 24.28 3.12
C LEU A 6 24.22 23.68 3.77
N LEU A 7 23.63 24.35 4.76
CA LEU A 7 22.37 23.92 5.40
C LEU A 7 21.17 24.03 4.46
N GLY A 8 21.14 25.07 3.61
CA GLY A 8 20.11 25.25 2.59
C GLY A 8 20.13 24.18 1.50
N LEU A 9 21.29 23.56 1.23
CA LEU A 9 21.41 22.40 0.34
C LEU A 9 21.19 21.07 1.09
N ALA A 10 21.67 20.97 2.32
CA ALA A 10 21.52 19.76 3.13
C ALA A 10 20.05 19.47 3.47
N ALA A 11 19.23 20.48 3.73
CA ALA A 11 17.80 20.30 4.05
C ALA A 11 17.00 19.60 2.92
N PRO A 12 17.01 20.04 1.65
CA PRO A 12 16.36 19.33 0.56
C PRO A 12 17.09 18.05 0.17
N ALA A 13 18.42 17.98 0.28
CA ALA A 13 19.16 16.76 0.00
C ALA A 13 18.84 15.63 0.98
N THR A 14 18.70 15.93 2.28
CA THR A 14 18.36 14.92 3.30
C THR A 14 16.86 14.68 3.39
N GLY A 15 16.03 15.74 3.36
CA GLY A 15 14.58 15.64 3.43
C GLY A 15 13.93 15.10 2.15
N GLY A 16 14.38 15.55 0.96
CA GLY A 16 13.83 15.10 -0.32
C GLY A 16 14.20 13.66 -0.66
N VAL A 17 15.44 13.25 -0.38
CA VAL A 17 15.89 11.86 -0.59
C VAL A 17 15.20 10.91 0.40
N SER A 18 15.02 11.34 1.65
CA SER A 18 14.31 10.51 2.64
C SER A 18 12.84 10.32 2.27
N ILE A 19 12.12 11.32 1.75
CA ILE A 19 10.74 11.13 1.24
C ILE A 19 10.68 10.04 0.18
N GLY A 20 11.58 10.06 -0.80
CA GLY A 20 11.64 9.02 -1.84
C GLY A 20 11.87 7.62 -1.26
N ALA A 21 12.80 7.50 -0.31
CA ALA A 21 13.05 6.25 0.40
C ALA A 21 11.83 5.78 1.20
N TYR A 22 11.18 6.66 1.98
CA TYR A 22 9.99 6.34 2.77
C TYR A 22 8.81 5.89 1.91
N VAL A 23 8.54 6.58 0.80
CA VAL A 23 7.46 6.21 -0.13
C VAL A 23 7.69 4.81 -0.70
N SER A 24 8.93 4.47 -1.06
CA SER A 24 9.26 3.13 -1.58
C SER A 24 9.00 2.00 -0.56
N VAL A 25 9.37 2.24 0.70
CA VAL A 25 9.13 1.29 1.81
C VAL A 25 7.64 1.19 2.09
N ALA A 26 6.93 2.31 2.15
CA ALA A 26 5.49 2.35 2.39
C ALA A 26 4.70 1.60 1.31
N ILE A 27 5.05 1.75 0.04
CA ILE A 27 4.43 1.00 -1.07
C ILE A 27 4.69 -0.50 -0.90
N THR A 28 5.91 -0.90 -0.57
CA THR A 28 6.24 -2.31 -0.34
C THR A 28 5.43 -2.90 0.81
N GLN A 29 5.37 -2.20 1.95
CA GLN A 29 4.61 -2.63 3.12
C GLN A 29 3.11 -2.71 2.84
N ALA A 30 2.55 -1.70 2.18
CA ALA A 30 1.14 -1.69 1.78
C ALA A 30 0.82 -2.81 0.80
N GLY A 31 1.74 -3.12 -0.11
CA GLY A 31 1.61 -4.21 -1.05
C GLY A 31 1.52 -5.58 -0.37
N VAL A 32 2.48 -5.87 0.52
CA VAL A 32 2.50 -7.11 1.30
C VAL A 32 1.23 -7.23 2.15
N ALA A 33 0.82 -6.15 2.82
CA ALA A 33 -0.40 -6.13 3.62
C ALA A 33 -1.65 -6.38 2.76
N GLY A 34 -1.77 -5.71 1.60
CA GLY A 34 -2.90 -5.85 0.69
C GLY A 34 -3.06 -7.27 0.15
N VAL A 35 -1.96 -7.86 -0.35
CA VAL A 35 -1.96 -9.25 -0.83
C VAL A 35 -2.32 -10.22 0.28
N SER A 36 -1.74 -10.05 1.47
CA SER A 36 -1.98 -10.94 2.62
C SER A 36 -3.44 -10.88 3.09
N THR A 37 -4.01 -9.69 3.22
CA THR A 37 -5.42 -9.52 3.62
C THR A 37 -6.36 -10.13 2.59
N TYR A 38 -6.08 -9.95 1.29
CA TYR A 38 -6.90 -10.55 0.23
C TYR A 38 -6.82 -12.08 0.26
N ALA A 39 -5.62 -12.64 0.43
CA ALA A 39 -5.41 -14.08 0.57
C ALA A 39 -6.23 -14.66 1.73
N ILE A 40 -6.13 -14.06 2.91
CA ILE A 40 -6.87 -14.50 4.11
C ILE A 40 -8.38 -14.39 3.89
N GLY A 41 -8.85 -13.34 3.22
CA GLY A 41 -10.26 -13.20 2.85
C GLY A 41 -10.76 -14.32 1.95
N GLN A 42 -9.98 -14.69 0.92
CA GLN A 42 -10.32 -15.80 0.04
C GLN A 42 -10.28 -17.15 0.75
N VAL A 43 -9.30 -17.35 1.63
CA VAL A 43 -9.21 -18.55 2.49
C VAL A 43 -10.43 -18.66 3.39
N THR A 44 -10.82 -17.55 4.03
CA THR A 44 -12.01 -17.48 4.88
C THR A 44 -13.27 -17.78 4.08
N LYS A 45 -13.40 -17.20 2.88
CA LYS A 45 -14.52 -17.46 1.98
C LYS A 45 -14.62 -18.94 1.62
N ALA A 46 -13.50 -19.57 1.26
CA ALA A 46 -13.46 -21.00 0.91
C ALA A 46 -13.85 -21.89 2.10
N TYR A 47 -13.35 -21.58 3.30
CA TYR A 47 -13.69 -22.28 4.52
C TYR A 47 -15.20 -22.20 4.83
N LEU A 48 -15.77 -20.99 4.77
CA LEU A 48 -17.20 -20.78 5.02
C LEU A 48 -18.09 -21.40 3.95
N ALA A 49 -17.70 -21.32 2.67
CA ALA A 49 -18.43 -21.93 1.56
C ALA A 49 -18.50 -23.46 1.66
N ASN A 50 -17.51 -24.09 2.30
CA ASN A 50 -17.49 -25.51 2.60
C ASN A 50 -18.21 -25.86 3.93
N GLY A 51 -19.05 -24.96 4.46
CA GLY A 51 -19.79 -25.19 5.71
C GLY A 51 -18.92 -25.06 6.96
N ALA A 52 -17.98 -24.12 6.96
CA ALA A 52 -16.96 -23.98 8.00
C ALA A 52 -16.12 -25.26 8.18
N SER A 53 -15.75 -25.87 7.05
CA SER A 53 -14.89 -27.05 6.98
C SER A 53 -13.87 -26.88 5.86
N TRP A 54 -12.73 -27.53 5.99
CA TRP A 54 -11.71 -27.54 4.93
C TRP A 54 -12.04 -28.53 3.80
N GLY A 55 -13.03 -29.39 4.01
CA GLY A 55 -13.33 -30.48 3.10
C GLY A 55 -12.24 -31.57 3.10
N PRO A 56 -12.33 -32.54 2.16
CA PRO A 56 -11.45 -33.71 2.14
C PRO A 56 -9.98 -33.37 1.84
N ASP A 57 -9.73 -32.29 1.10
CA ASP A 57 -8.37 -31.86 0.72
C ASP A 57 -7.58 -31.24 1.88
N GLY A 58 -8.27 -30.86 2.97
CA GLY A 58 -7.67 -30.24 4.15
C GLY A 58 -7.16 -28.80 3.92
N PRO A 59 -6.76 -28.12 5.01
CA PRO A 59 -6.45 -26.69 5.00
C PRO A 59 -5.26 -26.33 4.09
N LYS A 60 -4.21 -27.17 4.08
CA LYS A 60 -2.98 -26.89 3.32
C LYS A 60 -3.24 -26.81 1.82
N ALA A 61 -3.96 -27.79 1.27
CA ALA A 61 -4.25 -27.84 -0.16
C ALA A 61 -5.14 -26.67 -0.60
N VAL A 62 -6.15 -26.32 0.22
CA VAL A 62 -7.03 -25.18 -0.04
C VAL A 62 -6.25 -23.86 -0.05
N VAL A 63 -5.41 -23.62 0.95
CA VAL A 63 -4.59 -22.40 1.03
C VAL A 63 -3.62 -22.32 -0.14
N THR A 64 -2.92 -23.40 -0.47
CA THR A 64 -1.97 -23.43 -1.60
C THR A 64 -2.68 -23.14 -2.93
N ARG A 65 -3.86 -23.69 -3.17
CA ARG A 65 -4.66 -23.42 -4.38
C ARG A 65 -5.08 -21.96 -4.46
N ILE A 66 -5.49 -21.37 -3.33
CA ILE A 66 -5.88 -19.96 -3.27
C ILE A 66 -4.68 -19.07 -3.60
N LEU A 67 -3.55 -19.26 -2.93
CA LEU A 67 -2.33 -18.50 -3.20
C LEU A 67 -1.90 -18.60 -4.67
N ALA A 68 -2.00 -19.79 -5.28
CA ALA A 68 -1.68 -19.99 -6.69
C ALA A 68 -2.65 -19.27 -7.66
N SER A 69 -3.86 -18.94 -7.20
CA SER A 69 -4.87 -18.22 -7.99
C SER A 69 -4.86 -16.71 -7.76
N LEU A 70 -4.07 -16.20 -6.81
CA LEU A 70 -4.01 -14.78 -6.51
C LEU A 70 -3.22 -14.04 -7.60
N ASP A 71 -3.84 -12.99 -8.15
CA ASP A 71 -3.13 -12.02 -8.98
C ASP A 71 -2.53 -10.92 -8.10
N GLU A 72 -1.31 -11.16 -7.62
CA GLU A 72 -0.56 -10.22 -6.79
C GLU A 72 -0.33 -8.88 -7.51
N ALA A 73 -0.12 -8.90 -8.83
CA ALA A 73 0.18 -7.69 -9.60
C ALA A 73 -1.04 -6.75 -9.62
N SER A 74 -2.24 -7.30 -9.80
CA SER A 74 -3.49 -6.55 -9.73
C SER A 74 -3.74 -5.93 -8.34
N ILE A 75 -3.51 -6.69 -7.27
CA ILE A 75 -3.65 -6.20 -5.88
C ILE A 75 -2.63 -5.08 -5.62
N LEU A 76 -1.37 -5.26 -6.02
CA LEU A 76 -0.32 -4.27 -5.89
C LEU A 76 -0.62 -2.99 -6.69
N SER A 77 -1.16 -3.13 -7.91
CA SER A 77 -1.58 -1.99 -8.72
C SER A 77 -2.64 -1.17 -7.98
N ARG A 78 -3.67 -1.83 -7.46
CA ARG A 78 -4.75 -1.16 -6.73
C ARG A 78 -4.25 -0.44 -5.48
N VAL A 79 -3.38 -1.08 -4.70
CA VAL A 79 -2.78 -0.46 -3.50
C VAL A 79 -1.94 0.78 -3.87
N LYS A 80 -1.17 0.70 -4.96
CA LYS A 80 -0.38 1.85 -5.45
C LYS A 80 -1.27 3.01 -5.88
N ASP A 81 -2.37 2.73 -6.57
CA ASP A 81 -3.31 3.75 -7.02
C ASP A 81 -4.01 4.42 -5.85
N GLU A 82 -4.44 3.65 -4.84
CA GLU A 82 -5.04 4.19 -3.62
C GLU A 82 -4.04 5.03 -2.80
N LEU A 83 -2.78 4.60 -2.70
CA LEU A 83 -1.72 5.37 -2.04
C LEU A 83 -1.43 6.69 -2.77
N ARG A 84 -1.30 6.66 -4.10
CA ARG A 84 -1.10 7.88 -4.91
C ARG A 84 -2.26 8.85 -4.70
N ALA A 85 -3.49 8.36 -4.80
CA ALA A 85 -4.67 9.19 -4.59
C ALA A 85 -4.68 9.85 -3.20
N LYS A 86 -4.31 9.12 -2.13
CA LYS A 86 -4.26 9.66 -0.76
C LYS A 86 -3.13 10.67 -0.55
N ILE A 87 -1.98 10.48 -1.21
CA ILE A 87 -0.85 11.42 -1.15
C ILE A 87 -1.17 12.70 -1.94
N ASP A 88 -1.78 12.57 -3.12
CA ASP A 88 -2.13 13.69 -3.99
C ASP A 88 -3.31 14.52 -3.43
N LEU A 89 -4.23 13.92 -2.67
CA LEU A 89 -5.39 14.59 -2.07
C LEU A 89 -5.04 15.65 -1.01
N ASN A 90 -3.77 15.77 -0.59
CA ASN A 90 -3.36 16.82 0.35
C ASN A 90 -3.14 18.19 -0.33
N ARG A 91 -3.37 18.32 -1.65
CA ARG A 91 -3.55 19.61 -2.33
C ARG A 91 -5.02 20.02 -2.30
N ARG A 92 -5.50 20.55 -1.18
CA ARG A 92 -6.67 21.44 -1.24
C ARG A 92 -6.19 22.81 -1.75
N PRO A 93 -6.71 23.35 -2.87
CA PRO A 93 -6.57 24.77 -3.10
C PRO A 93 -7.31 25.47 -1.97
N THR A 94 -6.58 26.17 -1.10
CA THR A 94 -7.17 27.11 -0.15
C THR A 94 -8.06 28.03 -0.95
N LYS A 95 -9.38 27.96 -0.76
CA LYS A 95 -10.29 28.95 -1.33
C LYS A 95 -9.74 30.31 -0.88
N ALA A 96 -9.35 31.14 -1.84
CA ALA A 96 -9.00 32.52 -1.59
C ALA A 96 -10.18 33.17 -0.84
N VAL A 97 -9.87 33.77 0.30
CA VAL A 97 -10.80 34.66 0.99
C VAL A 97 -10.97 35.86 0.05
N GLU A 98 -12.16 35.99 -0.51
CA GLU A 98 -12.57 37.14 -1.29
C GLU A 98 -12.84 38.29 -0.30
N PRO A 99 -12.18 39.45 -0.42
CA PRO A 99 -12.41 40.58 0.47
C PRO A 99 -13.59 41.43 -0.03
N ASP A 100 -14.62 41.55 0.79
CA ASP A 100 -15.68 42.55 0.74
C ASP A 100 -15.23 43.91 1.33
#